data_AF-A0A678R7H7-F1
#
_entry.id   AF-A0A678R7H7-F1
#
_cell.length_a   1.000
_cell.length_b   1.000
_cell.length_c   1.000
_cell.angle_alpha   90.00
_cell.angle_beta   90.00
_cell.angle_gamma   90.00
#
_symmetry.space_group_name_H-M   'P 1'
#
loop_
_entity.id
_entity.type
_entity.pdbx_description
1 polymer ?
#
loop_
_entity_poly.entity_id
_entity_poly.type
_entity_poly.pdbx_seq_one_letter_code
_entity_poly.pdbx_strand_id
1 'polypeptide(L)'
;LQAMDRAHRIGQPKQVRVFRFITENTVEEKIVERAEVKLRLDKLVIQQGRLVDAKQTALNKDEMLNMIRHGANEVFASKDSAITDEDIDTILQKGEAKTEEMKQKLESLGESSLRNFTVDAPTDSVYQFEGEDYREKQKILGIGNWIEPPKRERKANYAVDAYFREALRVSEPKAPKAPRPPKQPIVQDFQFFPPRLFELLDQEIYYFRQTVGYKVPKNPELGSDA
;
A
#
# COMPACT_ATOMS: atom_id res chain seq x y z
N LEU A 1 21.62 -5.51 3.21
CA LEU A 1 22.22 -6.86 3.00
C LEU A 1 23.23 -6.85 1.86
N GLN A 2 22.90 -6.30 0.68
CA GLN A 2 23.78 -6.25 -0.49
C GLN A 2 25.22 -5.70 -0.26
N ALA A 3 25.40 -4.79 0.70
CA ALA A 3 26.72 -4.30 1.09
C ALA A 3 27.54 -5.34 1.87
N MET A 4 26.89 -6.11 2.75
CA MET A 4 27.53 -7.17 3.55
C MET A 4 28.01 -8.32 2.65
N ASP A 5 27.24 -8.66 1.62
CA ASP A 5 27.57 -9.70 0.64
C ASP A 5 28.85 -9.41 -0.15
N ARG A 6 29.37 -8.18 -0.13
CA ARG A 6 30.66 -7.85 -0.75
C ARG A 6 31.82 -8.52 -0.02
N ALA A 7 31.72 -8.62 1.31
CA ALA A 7 32.67 -9.33 2.15
C ALA A 7 32.23 -10.79 2.40
N HIS A 8 30.93 -11.01 2.64
CA HIS A 8 30.34 -12.32 2.90
C HIS A 8 29.90 -13.02 1.59
N ARG A 9 30.88 -13.44 0.79
CA ARG A 9 30.67 -14.16 -0.48
C ARG A 9 31.51 -15.41 -0.59
N ILE A 10 31.15 -16.27 -1.55
CA ILE A 10 31.91 -17.48 -1.89
C ILE A 10 33.38 -17.10 -2.13
N GLY A 11 34.27 -17.82 -1.45
CA GLY A 11 35.72 -17.58 -1.49
C GLY A 11 36.27 -16.82 -0.28
N GLN A 12 35.43 -16.37 0.66
CA GLN A 12 35.91 -15.80 1.92
C GLN A 12 36.17 -16.91 2.96
N PRO A 13 37.43 -17.13 3.40
CA PRO A 13 37.77 -18.20 4.34
C PRO A 13 37.69 -17.79 5.82
N LYS A 14 37.62 -16.49 6.12
CA LYS A 14 37.60 -15.95 7.49
C LYS A 14 36.19 -15.52 7.89
N GLN A 15 35.85 -15.70 9.17
CA GLN A 15 34.58 -15.24 9.73
C GLN A 15 34.41 -13.73 9.52
N VAL A 16 33.33 -13.34 8.85
CA VAL A 16 32.96 -11.94 8.67
C VAL A 16 32.20 -11.49 9.92
N ARG A 17 32.70 -10.45 10.59
CA ARG A 17 31.99 -9.76 11.68
C ARG A 17 31.41 -8.47 11.13
N VAL A 18 30.13 -8.25 11.37
CA VAL A 18 29.41 -7.05 10.90
C VAL A 18 29.00 -6.26 12.12
N PHE A 19 29.56 -5.07 12.26
CA PHE A 19 29.16 -4.12 13.30
C PHE A 19 28.26 -3.06 12.67
N ARG A 20 27.04 -2.94 13.19
CA ARG A 20 26.10 -1.88 12.81
C ARG A 20 26.14 -0.84 13.93
N PHE A 21 26.59 0.36 13.61
CA PHE A 21 26.54 1.48 14.56
C PHE A 21 25.13 2.07 14.54
N ILE A 22 24.60 2.29 15.74
CA ILE A 22 23.27 2.85 15.97
C ILE A 22 23.47 3.84 17.11
N THR A 23 23.09 5.09 16.88
CA THR A 23 23.07 6.10 17.94
C THR A 23 21.81 5.96 18.80
N GLU A 24 22.03 5.81 20.10
CA GLU A 24 20.94 5.71 21.08
C GLU A 24 20.10 6.99 21.13
N ASN A 25 18.79 6.84 21.39
CA ASN A 25 17.86 7.95 21.52
C ASN A 25 17.77 8.83 20.26
N THR A 26 17.95 8.23 19.08
CA THR A 26 17.79 8.93 17.81
C THR A 26 16.78 8.24 16.90
N VAL A 27 16.54 8.87 15.76
CA VAL A 27 15.78 8.30 14.63
C VAL A 27 16.35 6.94 14.17
N GLU A 28 17.65 6.68 14.37
CA GLU A 28 18.32 5.47 13.88
C GLU A 28 17.76 4.20 14.54
N GLU A 29 17.42 4.25 15.83
CA GLU A 29 16.85 3.14 16.57
C GLU A 29 15.49 2.71 15.99
N LYS A 30 14.60 3.68 15.74
CA LYS A 30 13.28 3.40 15.13
C LYS A 30 13.39 2.89 13.70
N ILE A 31 14.40 3.33 12.94
CA ILE A 31 14.66 2.81 11.59
C ILE A 31 15.05 1.32 11.66
N VAL A 32 15.90 0.94 12.63
CA VAL A 32 16.34 -0.44 12.81
C VAL A 32 15.18 -1.34 13.25
N GLU A 33 14.39 -0.93 14.24
CA GLU A 33 13.18 -1.66 14.67
C GLU A 33 12.24 -1.94 13.49
N ARG A 34 11.97 -0.92 12.67
CA ARG A 34 11.14 -1.04 11.46
C ARG A 34 11.72 -2.02 10.46
N ALA A 35 13.04 -1.97 10.24
CA ALA A 35 13.71 -2.87 9.32
C ALA A 35 13.61 -4.34 9.79
N GLU A 36 13.68 -4.59 11.09
CA GLU A 36 13.52 -5.93 11.67
C GLU A 36 12.08 -6.46 11.58
N VAL A 37 11.09 -5.63 11.90
CA VAL A 37 9.67 -5.98 11.72
C VAL A 37 9.39 -6.31 10.26
N LYS A 38 9.90 -5.49 9.33
CA LYS A 38 9.76 -5.72 7.90
C LYS A 38 10.44 -7.02 7.46
N LEU A 39 11.66 -7.29 7.95
CA LEU A 39 12.37 -8.54 7.65
C LEU A 39 11.60 -9.77 8.17
N ARG A 40 10.98 -9.68 9.35
CA ARG A 40 10.17 -10.75 9.93
C ARG A 40 8.88 -10.97 9.15
N LEU A 41 8.19 -9.89 8.79
CA LEU A 41 7.01 -9.93 7.95
C LEU A 41 7.34 -10.53 6.58
N ASP A 42 8.43 -10.11 5.93
CA ASP A 42 8.87 -10.67 4.65
C ASP A 42 9.11 -12.19 4.76
N LYS A 43 9.72 -12.68 5.84
CA LYS A 43 9.89 -14.14 6.09
C LYS A 43 8.54 -14.87 6.20
N LEU A 44 7.59 -14.33 6.95
CA LEU A 44 6.25 -14.91 7.11
C LEU A 44 5.47 -14.92 5.80
N VAL A 45 5.57 -13.83 5.04
CA VAL A 45 4.90 -13.63 3.76
C VAL A 45 5.44 -14.58 2.69
N ILE A 46 6.77 -14.75 2.62
CA ILE A 46 7.41 -15.74 1.75
C ILE A 46 6.90 -17.14 2.07
N GLN A 47 6.76 -17.50 3.34
CA GLN A 47 6.22 -18.79 3.77
C GLN A 47 4.73 -18.96 3.41
N GLN A 48 3.94 -17.88 3.46
CA GLN A 48 2.50 -17.90 3.17
C GLN A 48 2.16 -17.76 1.67
N GLY A 49 3.14 -17.43 0.82
CA GLY A 49 2.98 -17.30 -0.64
C GLY A 49 2.06 -16.14 -1.07
N ARG A 50 1.67 -15.25 -0.16
CA ARG A 50 0.81 -14.09 -0.46
C ARG A 50 1.68 -12.88 -0.75
N LEU A 51 1.47 -12.21 -1.87
CA LEU A 51 2.10 -10.91 -2.15
C LEU A 51 1.46 -9.86 -1.24
N VAL A 52 2.23 -9.28 -0.31
CA VAL A 52 1.77 -8.07 0.39
C VAL A 52 1.89 -6.92 -0.59
N ASP A 53 0.82 -6.16 -0.78
CA ASP A 53 0.86 -4.95 -1.60
C ASP A 53 1.88 -3.97 -1.02
N ALA A 54 2.94 -3.68 -1.79
CA ALA A 54 4.02 -2.77 -1.39
C ALA A 54 3.52 -1.36 -0.99
N LYS A 55 2.29 -1.00 -1.38
CA LYS A 55 1.63 0.25 -0.97
C LYS A 55 1.27 0.30 0.51
N GLN A 56 1.04 -0.83 1.18
CA GLN A 56 0.77 -0.87 2.63
C GLN A 56 2.06 -0.73 3.47
N THR A 57 3.24 -0.90 2.85
CA THR A 57 4.54 -0.81 3.52
C THR A 57 5.22 0.55 3.33
N ALA A 58 4.56 1.51 2.67
CA ALA A 58 5.08 2.85 2.51
C ALA A 58 4.96 3.62 3.82
N LEU A 59 6.05 4.30 4.23
CA LEU A 59 6.07 5.13 5.44
C LEU A 59 5.01 6.23 5.34
N ASN A 60 4.08 6.25 6.30
CA ASN A 60 3.08 7.31 6.36
C ASN A 60 3.72 8.59 6.95
N LYS A 61 3.17 9.76 6.61
CA LYS A 61 3.66 11.06 7.09
C LYS A 61 3.66 11.14 8.62
N ASP A 62 2.64 10.59 9.26
CA ASP A 62 2.53 10.57 10.73
C ASP A 62 3.57 9.64 11.37
N GLU A 63 3.89 8.51 10.73
CA GLU A 63 4.93 7.60 11.20
C GLU A 63 6.33 8.23 11.07
N MET A 64 6.57 8.94 9.97
CA MET A 64 7.80 9.70 9.78
C MET A 64 7.95 10.77 10.86
N LEU A 65 6.86 11.48 11.19
CA LEU A 65 6.85 12.46 12.28
C LEU A 65 7.13 11.81 13.64
N ASN A 66 6.55 10.66 13.94
CA ASN A 66 6.81 9.93 15.17
C ASN A 66 8.27 9.45 15.27
N MET A 67 8.83 9.00 14.15
CA MET A 67 10.23 8.58 14.05
C MET A 67 11.20 9.75 14.31
N ILE A 68 10.90 10.94 13.76
CA ILE A 68 11.70 12.15 13.96
C ILE A 68 11.58 12.67 15.40
N ARG A 69 10.39 12.56 16.02
CA ARG A 69 10.14 13.01 17.39
C ARG A 69 10.74 12.07 18.44
N HIS A 70 10.98 10.81 18.08
CA HIS A 70 11.60 9.83 18.98
C HIS A 70 13.01 10.29 19.37
N GLY A 71 13.25 10.40 20.68
CA GLY A 71 14.54 10.81 21.21
C GLY A 71 14.93 12.28 20.98
N ALA A 72 14.13 13.05 20.23
CA ALA A 72 14.41 14.47 20.00
C ALA A 72 14.54 15.25 21.31
N ASN A 73 13.66 15.00 22.28
CA ASN A 73 13.72 15.67 23.59
C ASN A 73 15.00 15.30 24.38
N GLU A 74 15.47 14.07 24.26
CA GLU A 74 16.68 13.60 24.96
C GLU A 74 17.94 14.11 24.29
N VAL A 75 17.97 14.16 22.95
CA VAL A 75 19.05 14.77 22.16
C VAL A 75 19.12 16.29 22.38
N PHE A 76 17.99 16.98 22.52
CA PHE A 76 17.99 18.41 22.85
C PHE A 76 18.34 18.68 24.32
N ALA A 77 18.08 17.74 25.22
CA ALA A 77 18.45 17.84 26.62
C ALA A 77 19.93 17.51 26.87
N SER A 78 20.55 16.67 26.05
CA SER A 78 21.98 16.36 26.14
C SER A 78 22.81 17.46 25.47
N LYS A 79 23.51 18.27 26.30
CA LYS A 79 24.36 19.38 25.81
C LYS A 79 25.79 18.96 25.47
N ASP A 80 26.24 17.83 25.97
CA ASP A 80 27.55 17.27 25.71
C ASP A 80 27.45 15.74 25.71
N SER A 81 27.77 15.13 24.58
CA SER A 81 28.04 13.70 24.51
C SER A 81 29.29 13.43 25.33
N ALA A 82 29.10 12.96 26.55
CA ALA A 82 30.14 12.29 27.30
C ALA A 82 30.45 11.00 26.52
N ILE A 83 31.43 11.05 25.63
CA ILE A 83 32.15 9.86 25.20
C ILE A 83 32.81 9.34 26.47
N THR A 84 32.12 8.44 27.16
CA THR A 84 32.67 7.69 28.28
C THR A 84 33.63 6.65 27.69
N ASP A 85 34.80 6.47 28.31
CA ASP A 85 35.72 5.37 28.01
C ASP A 85 35.12 4.04 28.50
N GLU A 86 33.94 3.70 27.99
CA GLU A 86 33.27 2.43 28.25
C GLU A 86 33.94 1.33 27.43
N ASP A 87 34.29 0.23 28.09
CA ASP A 87 34.90 -0.93 27.45
C ASP A 87 33.98 -1.48 26.35
N ILE A 88 34.54 -1.72 25.17
CA ILE A 88 33.80 -2.23 23.99
C ILE A 88 33.02 -3.51 24.34
N ASP A 89 33.59 -4.37 25.18
CA ASP A 89 32.94 -5.62 25.59
C ASP A 89 31.65 -5.35 26.38
N THR A 90 31.59 -4.29 27.19
CA THR A 90 30.39 -3.90 27.93
C THR A 90 29.31 -3.37 27.00
N ILE A 91 29.69 -2.60 25.97
CA ILE A 91 28.77 -2.09 24.96
C ILE A 91 28.19 -3.25 24.15
N LEU A 92 29.02 -4.21 23.77
CA LEU A 92 28.59 -5.42 23.05
C LEU A 92 27.61 -6.25 23.89
N GLN A 93 27.88 -6.44 25.18
CA GLN A 93 26.99 -7.18 26.07
C GLN A 93 25.63 -6.48 26.25
N LYS A 94 25.62 -5.16 26.45
CA LYS A 94 24.37 -4.36 26.52
C LYS A 94 23.58 -4.46 25.21
N GLY A 95 24.26 -4.33 24.07
CA GLY A 95 23.67 -4.42 22.74
C GLY A 95 23.04 -5.79 22.46
N GLU A 96 23.72 -6.88 22.83
CA GLU A 96 23.21 -8.24 22.69
C GLU A 96 21.94 -8.46 23.53
N ALA A 97 21.95 -8.02 24.80
CA ALA A 97 20.78 -8.12 25.68
C ALA A 97 19.56 -7.36 25.11
N LYS A 98 19.76 -6.12 24.65
CA LYS A 98 18.69 -5.30 24.06
C LYS A 98 18.15 -5.90 22.76
N THR A 99 19.02 -6.48 21.94
CA THR A 99 18.62 -7.17 20.70
C THR A 99 17.81 -8.42 20.99
N GLU A 100 18.18 -9.20 22.00
CA GLU A 100 17.44 -10.40 22.40
C GLU A 100 16.05 -10.04 22.96
N GLU A 101 15.95 -9.00 23.78
CA GLU A 101 14.67 -8.49 24.29
C GLU A 101 13.75 -8.04 23.15
N MET A 102 14.27 -7.25 22.20
CA MET A 102 13.52 -6.78 21.04
C MET A 102 13.04 -7.95 20.18
N LYS A 103 13.89 -8.97 19.99
CA LYS A 103 13.55 -10.19 19.26
C LYS A 103 12.44 -10.97 19.97
N GLN A 104 12.52 -11.14 21.30
CA GLN A 104 11.48 -11.79 22.09
C GLN A 104 10.14 -11.03 22.01
N LYS A 105 10.17 -9.69 22.07
CA LYS A 105 8.98 -8.84 21.88
C LYS A 105 8.38 -9.02 20.47
N LEU A 106 9.22 -9.13 19.44
CA LEU A 106 8.77 -9.42 18.08
C LEU A 106 8.25 -10.86 17.92
N GLU A 107 8.73 -11.81 18.73
CA GLU A 107 8.27 -13.19 18.75
C GLU A 107 6.92 -13.36 19.44
N SER A 108 6.68 -12.63 20.52
CA SER A 108 5.39 -12.62 21.21
C SER A 108 4.30 -11.90 20.42
N LEU A 109 4.67 -10.92 19.58
CA LEU A 109 3.75 -10.25 18.67
C LEU A 109 3.28 -11.19 17.55
N GLY A 110 1.99 -11.53 17.55
CA GLY A 110 1.36 -12.38 16.54
C GLY A 110 1.34 -11.77 15.13
N GLU A 111 1.09 -12.62 14.11
CA GLU A 111 1.08 -12.26 12.68
C GLU A 111 0.15 -11.08 12.35
N SER A 112 -0.97 -10.95 13.07
CA SER A 112 -1.93 -9.86 12.92
C SER A 112 -1.39 -8.50 13.37
N SER A 113 -0.60 -8.44 14.45
CA SER A 113 0.02 -7.21 14.95
C SER A 113 1.22 -6.79 14.10
N LEU A 114 1.99 -7.75 13.59
CA LEU A 114 3.11 -7.50 12.68
C LEU A 114 2.66 -6.87 11.36
N ARG A 115 1.46 -7.23 10.85
CA ARG A 115 0.88 -6.64 9.65
C ARG A 115 0.51 -5.16 9.80
N ASN A 116 0.15 -4.73 11.00
CA ASN A 116 -0.27 -3.35 11.25
C ASN A 116 0.88 -2.42 11.66
N PHE A 117 2.12 -2.91 11.78
CA PHE A 117 3.33 -2.13 12.12
C PHE A 117 3.22 -1.27 13.41
N THR A 118 2.21 -1.48 14.24
CA THR A 118 2.00 -0.76 15.51
C THR A 118 2.67 -1.52 16.65
N VAL A 119 3.98 -1.30 16.83
CA VAL A 119 4.78 -1.93 17.89
C VAL A 119 4.59 -1.22 19.25
N ASP A 120 4.20 0.06 19.21
CA ASP A 120 4.05 0.94 20.39
C ASP A 120 2.59 1.36 20.66
N ALA A 121 1.63 0.86 19.89
CA ALA A 121 0.22 1.03 20.26
C ALA A 121 -0.06 0.08 21.43
N PRO A 122 -0.67 0.55 22.54
CA PRO A 122 -1.18 -0.37 23.55
C PRO A 122 -2.04 -1.41 22.83
N THR A 123 -1.97 -2.65 23.29
CA THR A 123 -2.73 -3.79 22.76
C THR A 123 -4.24 -3.57 22.76
N ASP A 124 -4.72 -2.50 23.40
CA ASP A 124 -6.04 -1.92 23.17
C ASP A 124 -6.07 -1.26 21.80
N SER A 125 -6.62 -1.97 20.83
CA SER A 125 -7.09 -1.32 19.63
C SER A 125 -7.99 -0.13 20.03
N VAL A 126 -7.92 1.00 19.31
CA VAL A 126 -8.80 2.17 19.53
C VAL A 126 -10.30 1.81 19.50
N TYR A 127 -10.63 0.63 18.99
CA TYR A 127 -11.97 0.08 18.89
C TYR A 127 -12.29 -0.96 19.98
N GLN A 128 -11.40 -1.21 20.94
CA GLN A 128 -11.67 -2.03 22.12
C GLN A 128 -11.89 -1.10 23.32
N PHE A 129 -13.10 -1.17 23.88
CA PHE A 129 -13.46 -0.45 25.10
C PHE A 129 -14.17 -1.44 26.03
N GLU A 130 -13.70 -1.56 27.28
CA GLU A 130 -14.22 -2.51 28.28
C GLU A 130 -14.29 -3.98 27.81
N GLY A 131 -13.37 -4.41 26.95
CA GLY A 131 -13.30 -5.81 26.48
C GLY A 131 -14.23 -6.15 25.30
N GLU A 132 -15.01 -5.19 24.78
CA GLU A 132 -15.79 -5.36 23.55
C GLU A 132 -15.10 -4.71 22.35
N ASP A 133 -15.04 -5.41 21.19
CA ASP A 133 -14.55 -4.86 19.92
C ASP A 133 -15.70 -4.20 19.13
N TYR A 134 -15.62 -2.88 18.98
CA TYR A 134 -16.66 -2.04 18.37
C TYR A 134 -16.58 -1.96 16.83
N ARG A 135 -15.65 -2.66 16.18
CA ARG A 135 -15.57 -2.70 14.71
C ARG A 135 -16.82 -3.31 14.07
N GLU A 136 -17.45 -4.29 14.71
CA GLU A 136 -18.66 -4.93 14.17
C GLU A 136 -19.92 -4.07 14.36
N LYS A 137 -19.99 -3.29 15.45
CA LYS A 137 -21.13 -2.39 15.72
C LYS A 137 -21.21 -1.23 14.72
N GLN A 138 -20.09 -0.79 14.12
CA GLN A 138 -20.11 0.20 13.03
C GLN A 138 -20.73 -0.32 11.72
N LYS A 139 -20.74 -1.64 11.45
CA LYS A 139 -21.48 -2.19 10.29
C LYS A 139 -22.99 -2.11 10.47
N ILE A 140 -23.48 -2.23 11.70
CA ILE A 140 -24.93 -2.19 12.02
C ILE A 140 -25.45 -0.75 12.02
N LEU A 141 -24.63 0.23 12.46
CA LEU A 141 -25.02 1.64 12.49
C LEU A 141 -24.84 2.38 11.15
N GLY A 142 -24.30 1.71 10.12
CA GLY A 142 -23.89 2.32 8.85
C GLY A 142 -24.96 2.41 7.76
N ILE A 143 -26.20 1.97 7.99
CA ILE A 143 -27.24 1.92 6.94
C ILE A 143 -28.55 2.63 7.32
N GLY A 144 -28.80 2.95 8.61
CA GLY A 144 -30.12 3.41 9.05
C GLY A 144 -30.37 4.92 9.11
N ASN A 145 -29.36 5.73 9.43
CA ASN A 145 -29.59 7.11 9.88
C ASN A 145 -28.61 8.13 9.27
N TRP A 146 -28.29 7.98 7.99
CA TRP A 146 -27.53 9.01 7.28
C TRP A 146 -28.43 10.22 7.00
N ILE A 147 -28.34 11.24 7.86
CA ILE A 147 -28.89 12.57 7.59
C ILE A 147 -27.93 13.24 6.59
N GLU A 148 -28.32 13.31 5.32
CA GLU A 148 -27.53 13.97 4.28
C GLU A 148 -27.25 15.43 4.69
N PRO A 149 -25.98 15.83 4.85
CA PRO A 149 -25.63 17.24 5.02
C PRO A 149 -26.14 18.01 3.81
N PRO A 150 -26.74 19.21 3.96
CA PRO A 150 -27.23 19.98 2.83
C PRO A 150 -26.08 20.21 1.85
N LYS A 151 -26.26 19.73 0.61
CA LYS A 151 -25.28 19.89 -0.46
C LYS A 151 -24.96 21.37 -0.58
N ARG A 152 -23.70 21.74 -0.33
CA ARG A 152 -23.23 23.10 -0.54
C ARG A 152 -23.25 23.38 -2.04
N GLU A 153 -24.35 23.91 -2.54
CA GLU A 153 -24.44 24.43 -3.89
C GLU A 153 -23.49 25.62 -3.99
N ARG A 154 -22.44 25.48 -4.81
CA ARG A 154 -21.71 26.66 -5.27
C ARG A 154 -22.65 27.40 -6.21
N LYS A 155 -23.12 28.58 -5.80
CA LYS A 155 -23.73 29.53 -6.73
C LYS A 155 -22.68 29.88 -7.79
N ALA A 156 -22.81 29.28 -8.97
CA ALA A 156 -22.07 29.72 -10.14
C ALA A 156 -22.68 31.06 -10.55
N ASN A 157 -21.93 32.15 -10.34
CA ASN A 157 -22.28 33.43 -10.93
C ASN A 157 -22.12 33.29 -12.45
N TYR A 158 -23.25 33.17 -13.15
CA TYR A 158 -23.40 33.35 -14.59
C TYR A 158 -22.33 32.64 -15.46
N ALA A 159 -22.49 31.33 -15.67
CA ALA A 159 -21.76 30.62 -16.71
C ALA A 159 -22.55 30.68 -18.03
N VAL A 160 -22.38 31.76 -18.79
CA VAL A 160 -23.01 31.99 -20.10
C VAL A 160 -22.81 30.79 -21.04
N ASP A 161 -21.63 30.17 -20.99
CA ASP A 161 -21.31 28.96 -21.75
C ASP A 161 -22.15 27.73 -21.36
N ALA A 162 -22.51 27.59 -20.08
CA ALA A 162 -23.39 26.50 -19.65
C ALA A 162 -24.82 26.73 -20.15
N TYR A 163 -25.28 27.98 -20.13
CA TYR A 163 -26.59 28.37 -20.68
C TYR A 163 -26.67 28.11 -22.19
N PHE A 164 -25.64 28.47 -22.97
CA PHE A 164 -25.63 28.16 -24.41
C PHE A 164 -25.51 26.67 -24.69
N ARG A 165 -24.72 25.92 -23.91
CA ARG A 165 -24.60 24.46 -24.05
C ARG A 165 -25.90 23.73 -23.72
N GLU A 166 -26.70 24.27 -22.82
CA GLU A 166 -28.02 23.75 -22.47
C GLU A 166 -29.11 24.18 -23.46
N ALA A 167 -29.09 25.44 -23.91
CA ALA A 167 -30.03 25.97 -24.91
C ALA A 167 -29.83 25.38 -26.31
N LEU A 168 -28.62 24.96 -26.65
CA LEU A 168 -28.28 24.30 -27.92
C LEU A 168 -28.29 22.77 -27.84
N ARG A 169 -28.78 22.17 -26.75
CA ARG A 169 -29.05 20.71 -26.71
C ARG A 169 -30.23 20.37 -27.61
N VAL A 170 -29.97 20.34 -28.91
CA VAL A 170 -30.71 19.48 -29.82
C VAL A 170 -30.24 18.07 -29.47
N SER A 171 -31.08 17.31 -28.76
CA SER A 171 -30.77 15.95 -28.36
C SER A 171 -30.70 15.07 -29.60
N GLU A 172 -29.52 14.96 -30.22
CA GLU A 172 -29.27 13.92 -31.19
C GLU A 172 -29.46 12.56 -30.48
N PRO A 173 -30.27 11.65 -31.05
CA PRO A 173 -30.47 10.34 -30.47
C PRO A 173 -29.13 9.62 -30.42
N LYS A 174 -28.62 9.39 -29.20
CA LYS A 174 -27.39 8.63 -28.97
C LYS A 174 -27.52 7.27 -29.65
N ALA A 175 -26.65 7.00 -30.62
CA ALA A 175 -26.58 5.71 -31.29
C ALA A 175 -26.47 4.57 -30.25
N PRO A 176 -27.17 3.44 -30.46
CA PRO A 176 -27.16 2.32 -29.52
C PRO A 176 -25.73 1.78 -29.40
N LYS A 177 -25.17 1.86 -28.19
CA LYS A 177 -23.84 1.32 -27.90
C LYS A 177 -23.87 -0.20 -27.99
N ALA A 178 -22.84 -0.79 -28.61
CA ALA A 178 -22.70 -2.23 -28.67
C ALA A 178 -22.64 -2.84 -27.25
N PRO A 179 -23.23 -4.04 -27.04
CA PRO A 179 -23.12 -4.77 -25.79
C PRO A 179 -21.65 -5.06 -25.48
N ARG A 180 -21.26 -4.88 -24.21
CA ARG A 180 -19.86 -5.08 -23.80
C ARG A 180 -19.53 -6.57 -23.82
N PRO A 181 -18.43 -6.97 -24.49
CA PRO A 181 -17.99 -8.36 -24.46
C PRO A 181 -17.51 -8.78 -23.07
N PRO A 182 -17.39 -10.09 -22.81
CA PRO A 182 -16.77 -10.64 -21.61
C PRO A 182 -15.35 -10.08 -21.39
N LYS A 183 -14.88 -10.08 -20.14
CA LYS A 183 -13.58 -9.50 -19.77
C LYS A 183 -12.44 -10.22 -20.49
N GLN A 184 -11.77 -9.51 -21.38
CA GLN A 184 -10.57 -10.00 -22.05
C GLN A 184 -9.31 -9.77 -21.19
N PRO A 185 -8.26 -10.58 -21.40
CA PRO A 185 -6.95 -10.34 -20.78
C PRO A 185 -6.40 -8.98 -21.21
N ILE A 186 -5.75 -8.27 -20.28
CA ILE A 186 -5.11 -6.99 -20.57
C ILE A 186 -3.84 -7.27 -21.36
N VAL A 187 -3.85 -6.92 -22.64
CA VAL A 187 -2.70 -7.05 -23.54
C VAL A 187 -1.95 -5.72 -23.55
N GLN A 188 -0.70 -5.72 -23.11
CA GLN A 188 0.17 -4.55 -23.13
C GLN A 188 1.19 -4.66 -24.26
N ASP A 189 1.45 -3.56 -24.98
CA ASP A 189 2.32 -3.54 -26.16
C ASP A 189 3.75 -4.04 -25.87
N PHE A 190 4.28 -3.79 -24.67
CA PHE A 190 5.63 -4.18 -24.26
C PHE A 190 5.80 -5.68 -23.95
N GLN A 191 4.70 -6.44 -23.89
CA GLN A 191 4.73 -7.87 -23.55
C GLN A 191 4.85 -8.78 -24.78
N PHE A 192 4.96 -8.22 -26.01
CA PHE A 192 5.24 -8.93 -27.26
C PHE A 192 4.43 -10.22 -27.45
N PHE A 193 3.11 -10.14 -27.32
CA PHE A 193 2.23 -11.30 -27.49
C PHE A 193 2.21 -11.81 -28.94
N PRO A 194 1.96 -13.12 -29.17
CA PRO A 194 1.81 -13.66 -30.52
C PRO A 194 0.69 -12.97 -31.30
N PRO A 195 0.86 -12.66 -32.60
CA PRO A 195 -0.16 -11.99 -33.40
C PRO A 195 -1.48 -12.77 -33.47
N ARG A 196 -1.39 -14.11 -33.40
CA ARG A 196 -2.55 -15.02 -33.34
C ARG A 196 -3.47 -14.78 -32.14
N LEU A 197 -2.96 -14.21 -31.04
CA LEU A 197 -3.78 -13.91 -29.87
C LEU A 197 -4.84 -12.85 -30.20
N PHE A 198 -4.49 -11.82 -30.97
CA PHE A 198 -5.42 -10.76 -31.35
C PHE A 198 -6.54 -11.29 -32.25
N GLU A 199 -6.21 -12.16 -33.21
CA GLU A 199 -7.20 -12.83 -34.07
C GLU A 199 -8.21 -13.65 -33.27
N LEU A 200 -7.75 -14.37 -32.24
CA LEU A 200 -8.61 -15.15 -31.36
C LEU A 200 -9.52 -14.27 -30.51
N LEU A 201 -9.01 -13.15 -29.99
CA LEU A 201 -9.80 -12.18 -29.22
C LEU A 201 -10.89 -11.54 -30.09
N ASP A 202 -10.60 -11.22 -31.35
CA ASP A 202 -11.59 -10.72 -32.29
C ASP A 202 -12.67 -11.76 -32.60
N GLN A 203 -12.28 -13.01 -32.85
CA GLN A 203 -13.20 -14.13 -33.06
C GLN A 203 -14.14 -14.34 -31.86
N GLU A 204 -13.61 -14.25 -30.64
CA GLU A 204 -14.41 -14.34 -29.41
C GLU A 204 -15.43 -13.20 -29.30
N ILE A 205 -15.03 -11.96 -29.62
CA ILE A 205 -15.94 -10.80 -29.66
C ILE A 205 -17.04 -11.01 -30.70
N TYR A 206 -16.70 -11.49 -31.90
CA TYR A 206 -17.69 -11.74 -32.95
C TYR A 206 -18.65 -12.85 -32.57
N TYR A 207 -18.15 -13.94 -32.00
CA TYR A 207 -18.98 -15.02 -31.49
C TYR A 207 -19.93 -14.52 -30.41
N PHE A 208 -19.44 -13.73 -29.45
CA PHE A 208 -20.28 -13.11 -28.42
C PHE A 208 -21.36 -12.18 -29.01
N ARG A 209 -21.02 -11.39 -30.03
CA ARG A 209 -22.01 -10.53 -30.71
C ARG A 209 -23.09 -11.37 -31.41
N GLN A 210 -22.71 -12.51 -32.00
CA GLN A 210 -23.64 -13.44 -32.61
C GLN A 210 -24.57 -14.10 -31.58
N THR A 211 -24.06 -14.53 -30.42
CA THR A 211 -24.88 -15.14 -29.36
C THR A 211 -25.89 -14.17 -28.75
N VAL A 212 -25.52 -12.89 -28.65
CA VAL A 212 -26.42 -11.81 -28.19
C VAL A 212 -27.39 -11.33 -29.29
N GLY A 213 -27.24 -11.82 -30.53
CA GLY A 213 -28.06 -11.41 -31.67
C GLY A 213 -27.88 -9.93 -32.05
N TYR A 214 -26.72 -9.34 -31.72
CA TYR A 214 -26.44 -7.93 -31.99
C TYR A 214 -26.23 -7.70 -33.49
N LYS A 215 -27.08 -6.86 -34.09
CA LYS A 215 -26.92 -6.37 -35.47
C LYS A 215 -26.35 -4.96 -35.44
N VAL A 216 -25.26 -4.74 -36.19
CA VAL A 216 -24.66 -3.42 -36.35
C VAL A 216 -25.66 -2.52 -37.07
N PRO A 217 -26.00 -1.34 -36.53
CA PRO A 217 -26.83 -0.38 -37.23
C PRO A 217 -26.16 0.03 -38.56
N LYS A 218 -26.93 0.02 -39.65
CA LYS A 218 -26.43 0.51 -40.94
C LYS A 218 -26.14 2.00 -40.83
N ASN A 219 -24.96 2.41 -41.24
CA ASN A 219 -24.58 3.82 -41.23
C ASN A 219 -25.35 4.54 -42.35
N PRO A 220 -26.20 5.53 -42.04
CA PRO A 220 -27.00 6.24 -43.05
C PRO A 220 -26.17 7.03 -44.06
N GLU A 221 -24.88 7.27 -43.78
CA GLU A 221 -23.98 8.00 -44.71
C GLU A 221 -23.30 7.10 -45.74
N LEU A 222 -23.31 5.78 -45.56
CA LEU A 222 -22.89 4.84 -46.60
C LEU A 222 -24.12 4.41 -47.40
N GLY A 223 -24.04 4.51 -48.74
CA GLY A 223 -25.15 4.20 -49.65
C GLY A 223 -25.70 2.77 -49.51
N SER A 224 -26.74 2.44 -50.28
CA SER A 224 -27.47 1.16 -50.18
C SER A 224 -26.63 -0.12 -50.32
N ASP A 225 -25.40 0.01 -50.80
CA ASP A 225 -24.48 -1.07 -51.12
C ASP A 225 -23.46 -1.39 -50.00
N ALA A 226 -23.59 -0.76 -48.82
CA ALA A 226 -22.74 -0.97 -47.64
C ALA A 226 -23.41 -1.74 -46.49
#